data_AF-A0A538FVF1-F1
#
_entry.id   AF-A0A538FVF1-F1
#
_cell.length_a   1.000
_cell.length_b   1.000
_cell.length_c   1.000
_cell.angle_alpha   90.00
_cell.angle_beta   90.00
_cell.angle_gamma   90.00
#
_symmetry.space_group_name_H-M   'P 1'
#
loop_
_entity.id
_entity.type
_entity.pdbx_description
1 polymer ?
#
loop_
_entity_poly.entity_id
_entity_poly.type
_entity_poly.pdbx_seq_one_letter_code
_entity_poly.pdbx_strand_id
1 'polypeptide(L)'
;MTGVRRGARAVLRYYVPLLFLLVIVQIFLAGEGIFGIKKGPKLDDQKTLDPHRALGFLLTEPLAFVLLVAALLAWFPDRRLRRISIALPFLIFLQAPLAWGGRWSGAFHPLNAFLVLGLLGWLSGQLWRRHRAGTTEMAEAAPAVS
;
A
#
# COMPACT_ATOMS: atom_id res chain seq x y z
N MET A 1 16.78 -3.81 -19.96
CA MET A 1 15.90 -4.02 -18.78
C MET A 1 16.42 -3.39 -17.48
N THR A 2 17.72 -3.10 -17.33
CA THR A 2 18.31 -2.52 -16.10
C THR A 2 17.78 -1.12 -15.77
N GLY A 3 17.62 -0.25 -16.77
CA GLY A 3 17.03 1.09 -16.59
C GLY A 3 15.57 1.04 -16.10
N VAL A 4 14.74 0.21 -16.73
CA VAL A 4 13.32 -0.01 -16.33
C VAL A 4 13.23 -0.46 -14.87
N ARG A 5 14.03 -1.45 -14.46
CA ARG A 5 14.08 -1.92 -13.07
C ARG A 5 14.47 -0.82 -12.10
N ARG A 6 15.45 0.02 -12.47
CA ARG A 6 15.90 1.15 -11.64
C ARG A 6 14.80 2.19 -11.47
N GLY A 7 14.14 2.57 -12.57
CA GLY A 7 13.02 3.51 -12.56
C GLY A 7 11.85 3.01 -11.72
N ALA A 8 11.42 1.75 -11.91
CA ALA A 8 10.35 1.15 -11.13
C ALA A 8 10.66 1.11 -9.61
N ARG A 9 11.91 0.81 -9.24
CA ARG A 9 12.34 0.89 -7.82
C ARG A 9 12.28 2.31 -7.25
N ALA A 10 12.59 3.33 -8.05
CA ALA A 10 12.46 4.73 -7.64
C ALA A 10 10.97 5.11 -7.46
N VAL A 11 10.10 4.71 -8.38
CA VAL A 11 8.64 4.90 -8.25
C VAL A 11 8.13 4.28 -6.96
N LEU A 12 8.42 3.00 -6.71
CA LEU A 12 7.98 2.30 -5.50
C LEU A 12 8.43 2.98 -4.20
N ARG A 13 9.60 3.61 -4.18
CA ARG A 13 10.14 4.29 -2.99
C ARG A 13 9.27 5.44 -2.50
N TYR A 14 8.58 6.15 -3.40
CA TYR A 14 7.65 7.23 -3.06
C TYR A 14 6.20 6.75 -3.06
N TYR A 15 5.87 5.80 -3.93
CA TYR A 15 4.52 5.29 -4.08
C TYR A 15 4.06 4.47 -2.87
N VAL A 16 4.91 3.58 -2.34
CA VAL A 16 4.60 2.77 -1.16
C VAL A 16 4.29 3.62 0.09
N PRO A 17 5.10 4.64 0.48
CA PRO A 17 4.73 5.50 1.61
C PRO A 17 3.47 6.34 1.34
N LEU A 18 3.20 6.73 0.09
CA LEU A 18 1.94 7.38 -0.25
C LEU A 18 0.75 6.45 0.04
N LEU A 19 0.80 5.19 -0.41
CA LEU A 19 -0.24 4.20 -0.13
C LEU A 19 -0.38 3.94 1.38
N PHE A 20 0.72 3.89 2.12
CA PHE A 20 0.70 3.77 3.58
C PHE A 20 -0.12 4.89 4.22
N LEU A 21 0.12 6.15 3.83
CA LEU A 21 -0.63 7.29 4.34
C LEU A 21 -2.10 7.26 3.92
N LEU A 22 -2.39 6.90 2.66
CA LEU A 22 -3.77 6.77 2.18
C LEU A 22 -4.54 5.68 2.92
N VAL A 23 -3.90 4.57 3.30
CA VAL A 23 -4.55 3.53 4.13
C VAL A 23 -4.87 4.06 5.54
N ILE A 24 -4.01 4.89 6.13
CA ILE A 24 -4.33 5.56 7.42
C ILE A 24 -5.56 6.44 7.26
N VAL A 25 -5.61 7.28 6.21
CA VAL A 25 -6.77 8.11 5.90
C VAL A 25 -8.01 7.25 5.71
N GLN A 26 -7.88 6.13 5.00
CA GLN A 26 -8.98 5.22 4.74
C GLN A 26 -9.57 4.60 6.02
N ILE A 27 -8.72 4.24 6.99
CA ILE A 27 -9.15 3.75 8.31
C ILE A 27 -9.82 4.87 9.10
N PHE A 28 -9.28 6.10 9.05
CA PHE A 28 -9.90 7.27 9.67
C PHE A 28 -11.30 7.53 9.12
N LEU A 29 -11.47 7.53 7.78
CA LEU A 29 -12.76 7.73 7.13
C LEU A 29 -13.77 6.61 7.46
N ALA A 30 -13.30 5.37 7.68
CA ALA A 30 -14.17 4.30 8.16
C ALA A 30 -14.71 4.62 9.57
N GLY A 31 -13.83 5.05 10.47
CA GLY A 31 -14.21 5.45 11.83
C GLY A 31 -15.15 6.64 11.82
N GLU A 32 -14.80 7.72 11.11
CA GLU A 32 -15.62 8.92 10.97
C GLU A 32 -17.02 8.57 10.44
N GLY A 33 -17.09 7.77 9.37
CA GLY A 33 -18.36 7.36 8.79
C GLY A 33 -19.22 6.51 9.71
N ILE A 34 -18.63 5.62 10.53
CA ILE A 34 -19.35 4.81 11.53
C ILE A 34 -19.85 5.68 12.69
N PHE A 35 -18.99 6.53 13.26
CA PHE A 35 -19.35 7.37 14.40
C PHE A 35 -20.27 8.54 14.01
N GLY A 36 -20.33 8.90 12.72
CA GLY A 36 -21.27 9.88 12.18
C GLY A 36 -22.72 9.39 12.04
N ILE A 37 -23.00 8.10 12.23
CA ILE A 37 -24.34 7.52 12.08
C ILE A 37 -25.22 7.95 13.27
N LYS A 38 -26.20 8.83 13.02
CA LYS A 38 -27.12 9.33 14.07
C LYS A 38 -28.41 8.51 14.23
N LYS A 39 -28.90 7.90 13.15
CA LYS A 39 -30.03 6.95 13.00
C LYS A 39 -30.22 6.71 11.49
N GLY A 40 -30.59 5.51 11.05
CA GLY A 40 -30.82 5.26 9.63
C GLY A 40 -30.61 3.81 9.21
N PRO A 41 -30.58 3.53 7.88
CA PRO A 41 -30.58 2.19 7.30
C PRO A 41 -29.34 1.36 7.67
N LYS A 42 -29.21 0.15 7.12
CA LYS A 42 -28.04 -0.72 7.36
C LYS A 42 -26.75 0.01 6.98
N LEU A 43 -25.62 -0.39 7.57
CA LEU A 43 -24.29 0.20 7.33
C LEU A 43 -23.98 0.43 5.83
N ASP A 44 -24.39 -0.51 4.98
CA ASP A 44 -24.14 -0.46 3.54
C ASP A 44 -24.86 0.69 2.83
N ASP A 45 -25.96 1.19 3.39
CA ASP A 45 -26.77 2.28 2.82
C ASP A 45 -26.40 3.65 3.39
N GLN A 46 -25.45 3.71 4.34
CA GLN A 46 -25.07 4.94 5.01
C GLN A 46 -24.14 5.79 4.15
N LYS A 47 -24.62 6.97 3.73
CA LYS A 47 -23.82 7.94 2.95
C LYS A 47 -22.63 8.52 3.70
N THR A 48 -22.63 8.43 5.03
CA THR A 48 -21.48 8.84 5.86
C THR A 48 -20.23 8.02 5.56
N LEU A 49 -20.38 6.81 4.99
CA LEU A 49 -19.27 5.97 4.56
C LEU A 49 -18.85 6.21 3.09
N ASP A 50 -19.51 7.09 2.34
CA ASP A 50 -19.17 7.32 0.93
C ASP A 50 -17.73 7.79 0.71
N PRO A 51 -17.16 8.70 1.52
CA PRO A 51 -15.74 9.05 1.40
C PRO A 51 -14.81 7.84 1.57
N HIS A 52 -15.10 6.97 2.54
CA HIS A 52 -14.38 5.72 2.74
C HIS A 52 -14.54 4.78 1.54
N ARG A 53 -15.75 4.59 1.01
CA ARG A 53 -15.97 3.73 -0.17
C ARG A 53 -15.23 4.25 -1.40
N ALA A 54 -15.28 5.56 -1.65
CA ALA A 54 -14.64 6.19 -2.80
C ALA A 54 -13.11 6.04 -2.74
N LEU A 55 -12.48 6.37 -1.61
CA LEU A 55 -11.04 6.16 -1.44
C LEU A 55 -10.68 4.67 -1.46
N GLY A 56 -11.54 3.81 -0.94
CA GLY A 56 -11.39 2.36 -0.99
C GLY A 56 -11.29 1.84 -2.41
N PHE A 57 -12.21 2.24 -3.29
CA PHE A 57 -12.18 1.90 -4.70
C PHE A 57 -10.87 2.36 -5.38
N LEU A 58 -10.42 3.60 -5.12
CA LEU A 58 -9.16 4.09 -5.68
C LEU A 58 -7.96 3.26 -5.20
N LEU A 59 -7.93 2.89 -3.93
CA LEU A 59 -6.87 2.05 -3.34
C LEU A 59 -6.88 0.64 -3.92
N THR A 60 -8.04 0.01 -4.03
CA THR A 60 -8.17 -1.39 -4.48
C THR A 60 -8.01 -1.56 -5.97
N GLU A 61 -8.45 -0.60 -6.79
CA GLU A 61 -8.45 -0.77 -8.25
C GLU A 61 -7.20 -0.14 -8.91
N PRO A 62 -7.18 1.15 -9.25
CA PRO A 62 -6.07 1.70 -10.02
C PRO A 62 -4.76 1.71 -9.22
N LEU A 63 -4.81 2.00 -7.92
CA LEU A 63 -3.58 2.19 -7.15
C LEU A 63 -2.87 0.86 -6.84
N ALA A 64 -3.61 -0.18 -6.47
CA ALA A 64 -3.05 -1.52 -6.28
C ALA A 64 -2.56 -2.12 -7.59
N PHE A 65 -3.24 -1.86 -8.72
CA PHE A 65 -2.77 -2.30 -10.02
C PHE A 65 -1.44 -1.65 -10.41
N VAL A 66 -1.29 -0.33 -10.22
CA VAL A 66 -0.01 0.36 -10.42
C VAL A 66 1.08 -0.20 -9.50
N LEU A 67 0.74 -0.52 -8.23
CA LEU A 67 1.68 -1.16 -7.31
C LEU A 67 2.16 -2.51 -7.85
N LEU A 68 1.25 -3.35 -8.35
CA LEU A 68 1.58 -4.66 -8.92
C LEU A 68 2.51 -4.53 -10.12
N VAL A 69 2.17 -3.67 -11.08
CA VAL A 69 3.00 -3.43 -12.27
C VAL A 69 4.37 -2.93 -11.86
N ALA A 70 4.45 -1.93 -10.99
CA ALA A 70 5.73 -1.40 -10.51
C ALA A 70 6.56 -2.46 -9.76
N ALA A 71 5.93 -3.32 -8.94
CA ALA A 71 6.60 -4.42 -8.25
C ALA A 71 7.18 -5.47 -9.20
N LEU A 72 6.41 -5.86 -10.23
CA LEU A 72 6.85 -6.79 -11.27
C LEU A 72 7.99 -6.20 -12.10
N LEU A 73 7.90 -4.92 -12.50
CA LEU A 73 8.95 -4.22 -13.25
C LEU A 73 10.21 -3.99 -12.42
N ALA A 74 10.09 -3.69 -11.13
CA ALA A 74 11.22 -3.52 -10.22
C ALA A 74 12.03 -4.81 -10.05
N TRP A 75 11.32 -5.95 -10.05
CA TRP A 75 11.85 -7.31 -9.96
C TRP A 75 13.04 -7.43 -9.00
N PHE A 76 12.79 -7.17 -7.70
CA PHE A 76 13.87 -7.07 -6.72
C PHE A 76 14.75 -8.33 -6.70
N PRO A 77 16.09 -8.18 -6.55
CA PRO A 77 16.99 -9.33 -6.43
C PRO A 77 16.79 -10.06 -5.09
N ASP A 78 16.50 -9.30 -4.02
CA ASP A 78 16.11 -9.84 -2.72
C ASP A 78 14.77 -10.60 -2.83
N ARG A 79 14.81 -11.92 -2.59
CA ARG A 79 13.65 -12.80 -2.73
C ARG A 79 12.50 -12.42 -1.79
N ARG A 80 12.80 -12.00 -0.55
CA ARG A 80 11.79 -11.64 0.44
C ARG A 80 11.10 -10.35 0.02
N LEU A 81 11.88 -9.33 -0.35
CA LEU A 81 11.37 -8.05 -0.83
C LEU A 81 10.52 -8.22 -2.08
N ARG A 82 11.00 -9.03 -3.05
CA ARG A 82 10.26 -9.34 -4.27
C ARG A 82 8.92 -9.99 -3.95
N ARG A 83 8.91 -11.08 -3.18
CA ARG A 83 7.68 -11.80 -2.81
C ARG A 83 6.67 -10.88 -2.13
N ILE A 84 7.11 -10.12 -1.12
CA ILE A 84 6.20 -9.22 -0.38
C ILE A 84 5.69 -8.10 -1.29
N SER A 85 6.55 -7.46 -2.11
CA SER A 85 6.13 -6.39 -3.01
C SER A 85 5.11 -6.86 -4.06
N ILE A 86 5.20 -8.11 -4.51
CA ILE A 86 4.24 -8.71 -5.45
C ILE A 86 2.98 -9.18 -4.74
N ALA A 87 3.08 -9.75 -3.53
CA ALA A 87 1.93 -10.24 -2.79
C ALA A 87 1.03 -9.12 -2.22
N LEU A 88 1.64 -7.99 -1.84
CA LEU A 88 0.95 -6.86 -1.23
C LEU A 88 -0.24 -6.30 -2.05
N PRO A 89 -0.13 -6.04 -3.37
CA PRO A 89 -1.29 -5.62 -4.15
C PRO A 89 -2.43 -6.64 -4.16
N PHE A 90 -2.16 -7.96 -4.06
CA PHE A 90 -3.22 -8.96 -3.93
C PHE A 90 -3.93 -8.90 -2.59
N LEU A 91 -3.21 -8.60 -1.50
CA LEU A 91 -3.83 -8.32 -0.20
C LEU A 91 -4.69 -7.06 -0.26
N ILE A 92 -4.31 -6.06 -1.08
CA ILE A 92 -5.12 -4.86 -1.30
C ILE A 92 -6.35 -5.19 -2.16
N PHE A 93 -6.22 -5.95 -3.26
CA PHE A 93 -7.38 -6.42 -4.05
C PHE A 93 -8.38 -7.20 -3.21
N LEU A 94 -7.87 -8.03 -2.28
CA LEU A 94 -8.69 -8.81 -1.36
C LEU A 94 -9.59 -7.94 -0.46
N GLN A 95 -9.28 -6.65 -0.27
CA GLN A 95 -10.13 -5.76 0.52
C GLN A 95 -11.55 -5.63 -0.02
N ALA A 96 -11.73 -5.63 -1.34
CA ALA A 96 -13.05 -5.47 -1.97
C ALA A 96 -14.00 -6.65 -1.67
N PRO A 97 -13.64 -7.92 -1.94
CA PRO A 97 -14.49 -9.04 -1.55
C PRO A 97 -14.60 -9.21 -0.02
N LEU A 98 -13.58 -8.82 0.75
CA LEU A 98 -13.69 -8.81 2.21
C LEU A 98 -14.73 -7.81 2.70
N ALA A 99 -14.83 -6.63 2.09
CA ALA A 99 -15.80 -5.60 2.45
C ALA A 99 -17.24 -5.97 2.09
N TRP A 100 -17.47 -6.66 0.97
CA TRP A 100 -18.81 -6.97 0.47
C TRP A 100 -19.35 -8.33 0.92
N GLY A 101 -18.50 -9.20 1.44
CA GLY A 101 -18.95 -10.49 1.94
C GLY A 101 -19.77 -10.38 3.23
N GLY A 102 -20.47 -11.46 3.58
CA GLY A 102 -21.24 -11.52 4.83
C GLY A 102 -20.37 -11.40 6.10
N ARG A 103 -21.01 -11.50 7.27
CA ARG A 103 -20.43 -11.23 8.61
C ARG A 103 -18.97 -11.66 8.81
N TRP A 104 -18.61 -12.88 8.42
CA TRP A 104 -17.25 -13.39 8.57
C TRP A 104 -16.24 -12.72 7.64
N SER A 105 -16.59 -12.50 6.38
CA SER A 105 -15.75 -11.80 5.40
C SER A 105 -15.51 -10.35 5.83
N GLY A 106 -16.59 -9.66 6.22
CA GLY A 106 -16.53 -8.30 6.73
C GLY A 106 -15.65 -8.14 7.97
N ALA A 107 -15.58 -9.13 8.85
CA ALA A 107 -14.69 -9.10 10.00
C ALA A 107 -13.20 -9.20 9.62
N PHE A 108 -12.88 -9.90 8.52
CA PHE A 108 -11.50 -9.97 8.01
C PHE A 108 -11.06 -8.72 7.26
N HIS A 109 -11.99 -7.88 6.79
CA HIS A 109 -11.67 -6.61 6.11
C HIS A 109 -10.74 -5.70 6.95
N PRO A 110 -11.12 -5.25 8.17
CA PRO A 110 -10.25 -4.42 8.99
C PRO A 110 -8.98 -5.14 9.44
N LEU A 111 -9.03 -6.45 9.69
CA LEU A 111 -7.84 -7.23 10.05
C LEU A 111 -6.81 -7.25 8.93
N ASN A 112 -7.24 -7.50 7.69
CA ASN A 112 -6.38 -7.44 6.51
C ASN A 112 -5.90 -6.00 6.25
N ALA A 113 -6.69 -4.97 6.59
CA ALA A 113 -6.28 -3.58 6.45
C ALA A 113 -5.08 -3.23 7.36
N PHE A 114 -5.08 -3.72 8.61
CA PHE A 114 -3.92 -3.56 9.50
C PHE A 114 -2.70 -4.34 9.03
N LEU A 115 -2.88 -5.54 8.48
CA LEU A 115 -1.78 -6.30 7.86
C LEU A 115 -1.17 -5.52 6.68
N VAL A 116 -2.02 -5.01 5.78
CA VAL A 116 -1.59 -4.18 4.64
C VAL A 116 -0.84 -2.93 5.13
N LEU A 117 -1.37 -2.24 6.15
CA LEU A 117 -0.73 -1.06 6.73
C LEU A 117 0.67 -1.39 7.27
N GLY A 118 0.80 -2.46 8.04
CA GLY A 118 2.09 -2.92 8.58
C GLY A 118 3.09 -3.31 7.48
N LEU A 119 2.63 -4.00 6.44
CA LEU A 119 3.46 -4.39 5.31
C LEU A 119 3.89 -3.20 4.44
N LEU A 120 3.00 -2.23 4.19
CA LEU A 120 3.33 -0.98 3.49
C LEU A 120 4.36 -0.18 4.27
N GLY A 121 4.19 -0.03 5.59
CA GLY A 121 5.14 0.65 6.47
C GLY A 121 6.51 -0.04 6.48
N TRP A 122 6.53 -1.37 6.64
CA TRP A 122 7.75 -2.17 6.57
C TRP A 122 8.44 -2.02 5.21
N LEU A 123 7.70 -2.16 4.10
CA LEU A 123 8.23 -2.08 2.75
C LEU A 123 8.81 -0.69 2.46
N SER A 124 8.10 0.37 2.86
CA SER A 124 8.60 1.75 2.78
C SER A 124 9.96 1.90 3.47
N GLY A 125 10.07 1.47 4.73
CA GLY A 125 11.33 1.53 5.47
C GLY A 125 12.45 0.71 4.81
N GLN A 126 12.13 -0.46 4.26
CA GLN A 126 13.07 -1.31 3.53
C GLN A 126 13.59 -0.65 2.24
N LEU A 127 12.74 0.06 1.49
CA LEU A 127 13.13 0.76 0.26
C LEU A 127 14.03 1.97 0.56
N TRP A 128 13.69 2.76 1.59
CA TRP A 128 14.49 3.93 1.98
C TRP A 128 15.82 3.57 2.63
N ARG A 129 15.89 2.51 3.46
CA ARG A 129 17.16 2.02 4.00
C ARG A 129 18.11 1.56 2.90
N ARG A 130 17.63 0.77 1.94
CA ARG A 130 18.45 0.29 0.81
C ARG A 130 18.92 1.43 -0.09
N HIS A 131 18.09 2.44 -0.32
CA HIS A 131 18.51 3.61 -1.10
C HIS A 131 19.66 4.36 -0.40
N ARG A 132 19.52 4.61 0.91
CA ARG A 132 20.56 5.30 1.69
C ARG A 132 21.88 4.52 1.74
N ALA A 133 21.82 3.21 1.94
CA ALA A 133 23.02 2.37 1.90
C ALA A 133 23.75 2.47 0.56
N GLY A 134 23.03 2.37 -0.56
CA GLY A 134 23.62 2.50 -1.88
C GLY A 134 24.18 3.90 -2.17
N THR A 135 23.59 4.97 -1.62
CA THR A 135 24.16 6.32 -1.74
C THR A 135 25.45 6.48 -0.92
N THR A 136 25.52 5.85 0.27
CA THR A 136 26.74 5.86 1.09
C THR A 136 27.88 5.12 0.40
N GLU A 137 27.63 3.91 -0.12
CA GLU A 137 28.64 3.13 -0.86
C GLU A 137 29.18 3.90 -2.09
N MET A 138 28.30 4.59 -2.83
CA MET A 138 28.73 5.41 -3.97
C MET A 138 29.57 6.63 -3.57
N ALA A 139 29.28 7.24 -2.40
CA ALA A 139 30.04 8.37 -1.90
C ALA A 139 31.43 7.96 -1.41
N GLU A 140 31.56 6.80 -0.77
CA GLU A 140 32.84 6.25 -0.31
C GLU A 140 33.73 5.78 -1.47
N ALA A 141 33.13 5.31 -2.58
CA ALA A 141 33.85 4.87 -3.77
C ALA A 141 34.28 6.02 -4.71
N ALA A 142 33.85 7.27 -4.46
CA ALA A 142 34.30 8.41 -5.25
C ALA A 142 35.77 8.74 -4.92
N PRO A 143 36.67 8.87 -5.91
CA PRO A 143 38.07 9.15 -5.64
C PRO A 143 38.19 10.46 -4.87
N ALA A 144 38.99 10.45 -3.79
CA ALA A 144 39.35 11.66 -3.08
C ALA A 144 40.10 12.58 -4.05
N VAL A 145 39.42 13.60 -4.55
CA VAL A 145 40.06 14.63 -5.37
C VAL A 145 40.87 15.49 -4.40
N SER A 146 42.15 15.17 -4.24
CA SER A 146 43.17 15.98 -3.58
C SER A 146 43.87 16.87 -4.60
#